data_AF-X0S582-F1
#
_entry.id   AF-X0S582-F1
#
_cell.length_a   1.000
_cell.length_b   1.000
_cell.length_c   1.000
_cell.angle_alpha   90.00
_cell.angle_beta   90.00
_cell.angle_gamma   90.00
#
_symmetry.space_group_name_H-M   'P 1'
#
loop_
_entity.id
_entity.type
_entity.pdbx_description
1 polymer ?
#
loop_
_entity_poly.entity_id
_entity_poly.type
_entity_poly.pdbx_seq_one_letter_code
_entity_poly.pdbx_strand_id
1 'polypeptide(L)'
;PEAEETAHQPLFNSRISQTLTDFGNLMEEFITHSQELNLVDLFDLVVERSGYKKYILGGIEGEERWENILELRTVAQQYRDFKPQDGLAAFLEGVTLVSDVDGLDESVDTVTLITLHQAKGLEFPVVFIVGMEDGILPHFKSFDDPAQMEEERRLCYVGVTRAKQRVYLVRAFRRSLMGSSTVSRPSRFLNDIPPHLIQGGGLWSGEESQITRAIYSWNKAPAPSLNNNVALKAGDHVRHAQFGNGVVVSCKPVRDDKEVLVAFTSGVGVKKLLLSFANLEKTK
;
A
#
# COMPACT_ATOMS: atom_id res chain seq x y z
N PRO A 1 59.19 32.49 -11.00
CA PRO A 1 58.26 31.51 -10.40
C PRO A 1 56.98 32.24 -9.98
N GLU A 2 56.11 32.47 -10.97
CA GLU A 2 54.79 33.05 -10.77
C GLU A 2 53.89 31.97 -10.18
N ALA A 3 53.32 32.23 -9.00
CA ALA A 3 52.33 31.36 -8.40
C ALA A 3 51.00 31.62 -9.13
N GLU A 4 50.55 30.65 -9.91
CA GLU A 4 49.19 30.62 -10.44
C GLU A 4 48.20 30.49 -9.26
N GLU A 5 47.59 31.61 -8.89
CA GLU A 5 46.37 31.65 -8.10
C GLU A 5 45.28 30.92 -8.87
N THR A 6 45.04 29.66 -8.50
CA THR A 6 43.94 28.86 -9.02
C THR A 6 42.64 29.45 -8.48
N ALA A 7 42.05 30.36 -9.26
CA ALA A 7 40.72 30.89 -9.02
C ALA A 7 39.74 29.71 -8.93
N HIS A 8 39.34 29.37 -7.70
CA HIS A 8 38.28 28.40 -7.44
C HIS A 8 37.00 28.91 -8.12
N GLN A 9 36.64 28.32 -9.26
CA GLN A 9 35.33 28.51 -9.83
C GLN A 9 34.29 28.04 -8.81
N PRO A 10 33.31 28.87 -8.44
CA PRO A 10 32.30 28.47 -7.48
C PRO A 10 31.52 27.27 -8.03
N LEU A 11 31.50 26.18 -7.26
CA LEU A 11 30.83 24.90 -7.60
C LEU A 11 29.32 25.07 -7.89
N PHE A 12 28.73 26.16 -7.40
CA PHE A 12 27.31 26.47 -7.56
C PHE A 12 27.11 27.88 -8.13
N ASN A 13 26.02 28.07 -8.87
CA ASN A 13 25.61 29.40 -9.30
C ASN A 13 25.12 30.22 -8.10
N SER A 14 25.15 31.55 -8.22
CA SER A 14 24.81 32.47 -7.12
C SER A 14 23.44 32.20 -6.47
N ARG A 15 22.44 31.79 -7.26
CA ARG A 15 21.10 31.47 -6.75
C ARG A 15 21.06 30.19 -5.92
N ILE A 16 21.74 29.14 -6.39
CA ILE A 16 21.85 27.87 -5.67
C ILE A 16 22.66 28.10 -4.38
N SER A 17 23.77 28.84 -4.46
CA SER A 17 24.56 29.20 -3.28
C SER A 17 23.71 29.93 -2.24
N GLN A 18 22.91 30.93 -2.66
CA GLN A 18 22.01 31.62 -1.74
C GLN A 18 20.99 30.69 -1.10
N THR A 19 20.36 29.81 -1.89
CA THR A 19 19.35 28.87 -1.39
C THR A 19 19.94 27.88 -0.37
N LEU A 20 21.15 27.39 -0.61
CA LEU A 20 21.85 26.50 0.31
C LEU A 20 22.29 27.23 1.58
N THR A 21 22.74 28.49 1.47
CA THR A 21 23.06 29.33 2.63
C THR A 21 21.82 29.58 3.48
N ASP A 22 20.69 29.92 2.86
CA ASP A 22 19.43 30.16 3.57
C ASP A 22 18.96 28.89 4.31
N PHE A 23 19.09 27.71 3.69
CA PHE A 23 18.82 26.43 4.34
C PHE A 23 19.80 26.14 5.49
N GLY A 24 21.10 26.41 5.30
CA GLY A 24 22.11 26.25 6.34
C GLY A 24 21.82 27.10 7.56
N ASN A 25 21.48 28.38 7.35
CA ASN A 25 21.09 29.31 8.41
C ASN A 25 19.85 28.83 9.16
N LEU A 26 18.85 28.30 8.45
CA LEU A 26 17.65 27.72 9.05
C LEU A 26 17.97 26.51 9.96
N MET A 27 18.85 25.62 9.49
CA MET A 27 19.27 24.46 10.27
C MET A 27 20.09 24.86 11.49
N GLU A 28 20.99 25.84 11.36
CA GLU A 28 21.78 26.37 12.48
C GLU A 28 20.88 27.05 13.52
N GLU A 29 19.84 27.77 13.09
CA GLU A 29 18.80 28.32 13.98
C GLU A 29 18.13 27.19 14.77
N PHE A 30 17.70 26.10 14.12
CA PHE A 30 17.06 24.98 14.81
C PHE A 30 18.00 24.24 15.76
N ILE A 31 19.26 24.03 15.38
CA ILE A 31 20.26 23.40 16.25
C ILE A 31 20.48 24.26 17.49
N THR A 32 20.62 25.58 17.33
CA THR A 32 20.82 26.50 18.46
C THR A 32 19.62 26.45 19.41
N HIS A 33 18.41 26.61 18.88
CA HIS A 33 17.20 26.61 19.70
C HIS A 33 16.91 25.24 20.32
N SER A 34 17.38 24.13 19.74
CA SER A 34 17.23 22.79 20.35
C SER A 34 17.98 22.64 21.68
N GLN A 35 18.94 23.52 21.96
CA GLN A 35 19.69 23.55 23.21
C GLN A 35 19.02 24.42 24.28
N GLU A 36 18.14 25.33 23.87
CA GLU A 36 17.58 26.38 24.72
C GLU A 36 16.08 26.20 25.00
N LEU A 37 15.31 25.76 23.99
CA LEU A 37 13.86 25.60 24.05
C LEU A 37 13.45 24.22 24.52
N ASN A 38 12.33 24.13 25.24
CA ASN A 38 11.70 22.82 25.46
C ASN A 38 11.17 22.25 24.14
N LEU A 39 10.92 20.93 24.12
CA LEU A 39 10.59 20.20 22.90
C LEU A 39 9.33 20.74 22.19
N VAL A 40 8.31 21.17 22.95
CA VAL A 40 7.06 21.67 22.37
C VAL A 40 7.28 22.99 21.66
N ASP A 41 8.04 23.90 22.28
CA ASP A 41 8.35 25.20 21.67
C ASP A 41 9.30 25.03 20.47
N LEU A 42 10.26 24.09 20.55
CA LEU A 42 11.11 23.71 19.43
C LEU A 42 10.29 23.16 18.25
N PHE A 43 9.32 22.29 18.53
CA PHE A 43 8.41 21.73 17.52
C PHE A 43 7.63 22.84 16.83
N ASP A 44 7.02 23.74 17.59
CA ASP A 44 6.24 24.86 17.07
C ASP A 44 7.12 25.79 16.22
N LEU A 45 8.36 26.06 16.65
CA LEU A 45 9.34 26.83 15.89
C LEU A 45 9.68 26.16 14.55
N VAL A 46 9.98 24.86 14.55
CA VAL A 46 10.35 24.11 13.34
C VAL A 46 9.21 24.12 12.33
N VAL A 47 7.98 23.83 12.77
CA VAL A 47 6.81 23.74 11.91
C VAL A 47 6.46 25.10 11.27
N GLU A 48 6.62 26.19 12.02
CA GLU A 48 6.35 27.54 11.53
C GLU A 48 7.47 28.04 10.61
N ARG A 49 8.73 27.97 11.05
CA ARG A 49 9.89 28.52 10.31
C ARG A 49 10.20 27.78 9.02
N SER A 50 9.99 26.46 8.98
CA SER A 50 10.13 25.68 7.75
C SER A 50 9.03 25.97 6.72
N GLY A 51 7.94 26.65 7.14
CA GLY A 51 6.75 26.85 6.31
C GLY A 51 5.90 25.58 6.16
N TYR A 52 6.18 24.53 6.95
CA TYR A 52 5.53 23.23 6.81
C TYR A 52 4.03 23.29 7.07
N LYS A 53 3.60 24.08 8.07
CA LYS A 53 2.17 24.32 8.35
C LYS A 53 1.42 24.85 7.11
N LYS A 54 1.98 25.89 6.47
CA LYS A 54 1.39 26.49 5.26
C LYS A 54 1.39 25.50 4.09
N TYR A 55 2.44 24.68 3.97
CA TYR A 55 2.54 23.64 2.94
C TYR A 55 1.44 22.57 3.10
N ILE A 56 1.22 22.09 4.33
CA ILE A 56 0.23 21.04 4.62
C ILE A 56 -1.20 21.55 4.39
N LEU A 57 -1.54 22.72 4.94
CA LEU A 57 -2.87 23.33 4.80
C LEU A 57 -3.20 23.72 3.34
N GLY A 58 -2.19 23.90 2.49
CA GLY A 58 -2.39 24.15 1.05
C GLY A 58 -2.64 22.89 0.22
N GLY A 59 -2.54 21.69 0.82
CA GLY A 59 -2.69 20.41 0.13
C GLY A 59 -4.11 19.83 0.16
N ILE A 60 -4.27 18.67 -0.46
CA ILE A 60 -5.49 17.85 -0.33
C ILE A 60 -5.54 17.30 1.11
N GLU A 61 -6.72 17.33 1.73
CA GLU A 61 -6.94 16.88 3.12
C GLU A 61 -6.02 17.59 4.13
N GLY A 62 -5.68 18.87 3.86
CA GLY A 62 -4.72 19.64 4.67
C GLY A 62 -5.06 19.69 6.16
N GLU A 63 -6.32 19.85 6.50
CA GLU A 63 -6.84 19.94 7.87
C GLU A 63 -6.67 18.62 8.62
N GLU A 64 -7.01 17.48 8.03
CA GLU A 64 -6.82 16.15 8.64
C GLU A 64 -5.32 15.85 8.83
N ARG A 65 -4.49 16.22 7.85
CA ARG A 65 -3.03 16.10 7.97
C ARG A 65 -2.46 17.01 9.04
N TRP A 66 -3.05 18.19 9.24
CA TRP A 66 -2.66 19.10 10.31
C TRP A 66 -3.08 18.57 11.69
N GLU A 67 -4.26 17.96 11.82
CA GLU A 67 -4.69 17.27 13.04
C GLU A 67 -3.71 16.18 13.45
N ASN A 68 -3.23 15.36 12.51
CA ASN A 68 -2.20 14.36 12.77
C ASN A 68 -0.87 14.96 13.27
N ILE A 69 -0.48 16.14 12.77
CA ILE A 69 0.72 16.86 13.24
C ILE A 69 0.52 17.40 14.66
N LEU A 70 -0.69 17.88 14.98
CA LEU A 70 -1.03 18.31 16.34
C LEU A 70 -1.05 17.12 17.32
N GLU A 71 -1.41 15.91 16.87
CA GLU A 71 -1.32 14.72 17.70
C GLU A 71 0.13 14.34 18.00
N LEU A 72 1.02 14.43 17.01
CA LEU A 72 2.47 14.27 17.25
C LEU A 72 2.99 15.30 18.27
N ARG A 73 2.49 16.54 18.20
CA ARG A 73 2.79 17.58 19.19
C ARG A 73 2.26 17.21 20.57
N THR A 74 1.10 16.58 20.69
CA THR A 74 0.56 16.07 21.96
C THR A 74 1.48 15.02 22.56
N VAL A 75 2.00 14.08 21.76
CA VAL A 75 3.00 13.10 22.22
C VAL A 75 4.27 13.81 22.73
N ALA A 76 4.74 14.83 22.01
CA ALA A 76 5.89 15.62 22.43
C ALA A 76 5.70 16.35 23.78
N GLN A 77 4.45 16.65 24.20
CA GLN A 77 4.19 17.29 25.50
C GLN A 77 4.65 16.43 26.68
N GLN A 78 4.66 15.10 26.54
CA GLN A 78 5.13 14.19 27.61
C GLN A 78 6.62 14.40 27.94
N TYR A 79 7.38 14.97 27.00
CA TYR A 79 8.81 15.23 27.14
C TYR A 79 9.12 16.70 27.47
N ARG A 80 8.10 17.53 27.71
CA ARG A 80 8.26 18.98 27.90
C ARG A 80 9.14 19.34 29.10
N ASP A 81 9.01 18.60 30.19
CA ASP A 81 9.67 18.92 31.46
C ASP A 81 11.13 18.41 31.54
N PHE A 82 11.59 17.72 30.50
CA PHE A 82 12.99 17.32 30.37
C PHE A 82 13.85 18.52 29.96
N LYS A 83 15.16 18.43 30.21
CA LYS A 83 16.11 19.40 29.65
C LYS A 83 16.02 19.35 28.11
N PRO A 84 16.15 20.48 27.40
CA PRO A 84 15.98 20.57 25.95
C PRO A 84 16.60 19.41 25.14
N GLN A 85 17.89 19.16 25.33
CA GLN A 85 18.62 18.12 24.61
C GLN A 85 18.16 16.70 25.01
N ASP A 86 17.95 16.46 26.30
CA ASP A 86 17.50 15.17 26.80
C ASP A 86 16.07 14.86 26.33
N GLY A 87 15.19 15.87 26.30
CA GLY A 87 13.81 15.76 25.84
C GLY A 87 13.71 15.45 24.36
N LEU A 88 14.51 16.12 23.51
CA LEU A 88 14.57 15.82 22.08
C LEU A 88 15.10 14.40 21.82
N ALA A 89 16.20 14.01 22.47
CA ALA A 89 16.78 12.68 22.31
C ALA A 89 15.79 11.59 22.76
N ALA A 90 15.19 11.74 23.95
CA ALA A 90 14.23 10.80 24.50
C ALA A 90 12.94 10.70 23.66
N PHE A 91 12.47 11.81 23.08
CA PHE A 91 11.34 11.80 22.17
C PHE A 91 11.65 11.06 20.87
N LEU A 92 12.80 11.34 20.25
CA LEU A 92 13.20 10.64 19.02
C LEU A 92 13.42 9.15 19.27
N GLU A 93 13.98 8.78 20.43
CA GLU A 93 14.06 7.39 20.87
C GLU A 93 12.65 6.81 21.03
N GLY A 94 11.78 7.46 21.82
CA GLY A 94 10.40 7.02 22.05
C GLY A 94 9.59 6.79 20.77
N VAL A 95 9.59 7.75 19.84
CA VAL A 95 8.87 7.63 18.56
C VAL A 95 9.42 6.49 17.69
N THR A 96 10.72 6.17 17.80
CA THR A 96 11.29 5.01 17.10
C THR A 96 10.99 3.67 17.76
N LEU A 97 10.69 3.66 19.06
CA LEU A 97 10.29 2.47 19.82
C LEU A 97 8.79 2.19 19.79
N VAL A 98 7.94 3.22 19.61
CA VAL A 98 6.48 3.07 19.58
C VAL A 98 6.10 2.15 18.42
N SER A 99 5.54 1.00 18.76
CA SER A 99 4.88 0.12 17.79
C SER A 99 3.41 0.49 17.70
N ASP A 100 2.79 0.35 16.52
CA ASP A 100 1.34 0.59 16.31
C ASP A 100 0.43 -0.21 17.29
N VAL A 101 0.99 -1.22 17.96
CA VAL A 101 0.33 -2.10 18.94
C VAL A 101 0.26 -1.49 20.34
N ASP A 102 1.17 -0.59 20.70
CA ASP A 102 1.30 -0.07 22.07
C ASP A 102 0.17 0.91 22.45
N GLY A 103 -0.56 1.44 21.45
CA GLY A 103 -1.74 2.30 21.64
C GLY A 103 -3.06 1.54 21.79
N LEU A 104 -3.05 0.20 21.81
CA LEU A 104 -4.27 -0.60 21.97
C LEU A 104 -4.72 -0.58 23.43
N ASP A 105 -5.63 0.33 23.76
CA ASP A 105 -6.29 0.38 25.06
C ASP A 105 -7.42 -0.67 25.13
N GLU A 106 -7.21 -1.73 25.93
CA GLU A 106 -8.21 -2.78 26.16
C GLU A 106 -9.49 -2.27 26.86
N SER A 107 -9.47 -1.08 27.44
CA SER A 107 -10.62 -0.48 28.15
C SER A 107 -11.62 0.21 27.21
N VAL A 108 -11.23 0.48 25.96
CA VAL A 108 -12.07 1.16 24.98
C VAL A 108 -12.83 0.11 24.16
N ASP A 109 -14.16 0.09 24.26
CA ASP A 109 -15.05 -0.84 23.54
C ASP A 109 -15.10 -0.53 22.04
N THR A 110 -14.06 -0.97 21.32
CA THR A 110 -13.87 -0.74 19.87
C THR A 110 -13.39 -2.00 19.18
N VAL A 111 -13.58 -2.05 17.86
CA VAL A 111 -13.04 -3.15 17.04
C VAL A 111 -11.60 -2.84 16.67
N THR A 112 -10.68 -3.72 17.07
CA THR A 112 -9.27 -3.62 16.71
C THR A 112 -9.02 -4.11 15.29
N LEU A 113 -8.49 -3.24 14.42
CA LEU A 113 -8.03 -3.59 13.08
C LEU A 113 -6.50 -3.51 13.05
N ILE A 114 -5.85 -4.67 12.97
CA ILE A 114 -4.39 -4.80 12.93
C ILE A 114 -3.98 -5.80 11.86
N THR A 115 -2.71 -5.74 11.45
CA THR A 115 -2.13 -6.74 10.55
C THR A 115 -1.82 -8.05 11.29
N LEU A 116 -1.68 -9.17 10.56
CA LEU A 116 -1.29 -10.45 11.16
C LEU A 116 0.07 -10.40 11.87
N HIS A 117 0.99 -9.57 11.39
CA HIS A 117 2.31 -9.40 12.01
C HIS A 117 2.20 -8.71 13.38
N GLN A 118 1.40 -7.65 13.46
CA GLN A 118 1.13 -6.89 14.68
C GLN A 118 0.34 -7.70 15.72
N ALA A 119 -0.42 -8.70 15.29
CA ALA A 119 -1.22 -9.53 16.19
C ALA A 119 -0.38 -10.48 17.07
N LYS A 120 0.92 -10.64 16.80
CA LYS A 120 1.79 -11.55 17.55
C LYS A 120 1.86 -11.15 19.03
N GLY A 121 1.57 -12.10 19.92
CA GLY A 121 1.57 -11.88 21.38
C GLY A 121 0.25 -11.35 21.94
N LEU A 122 -0.68 -10.91 21.08
CA LEU A 122 -2.03 -10.51 21.48
C LEU A 122 -2.99 -11.70 21.43
N GLU A 123 -4.11 -11.61 22.14
CA GLU A 123 -5.17 -12.62 22.08
C GLU A 123 -6.55 -12.00 22.27
N PHE A 124 -7.51 -12.37 21.43
CA PHE A 124 -8.86 -11.80 21.41
C PHE A 124 -9.91 -12.89 21.58
N PRO A 125 -11.07 -12.61 22.23
CA PRO A 125 -12.17 -13.57 22.31
C PRO A 125 -12.63 -14.06 20.93
N VAL A 126 -12.73 -13.14 19.97
CA VAL A 126 -13.18 -13.38 18.60
C VAL A 126 -12.21 -12.72 17.63
N VAL A 127 -11.78 -13.45 16.60
CA VAL A 127 -10.88 -12.95 15.55
C VAL A 127 -11.50 -13.16 14.18
N PHE A 128 -11.43 -12.13 13.33
CA PHE A 128 -11.76 -12.21 11.92
C PHE A 128 -10.48 -12.12 11.09
N ILE A 129 -10.11 -13.20 10.40
CA ILE A 129 -9.03 -13.18 9.41
C ILE A 129 -9.66 -12.97 8.05
N VAL A 130 -9.48 -11.78 7.50
CA VAL A 130 -10.02 -11.37 6.21
C VAL A 130 -8.99 -11.54 5.10
N GLY A 131 -9.46 -11.72 3.87
CA GLY A 131 -8.57 -11.87 2.72
C GLY A 131 -7.91 -13.24 2.62
N MET A 132 -8.62 -14.30 3.03
CA MET A 132 -8.21 -15.70 2.84
C MET A 132 -8.27 -16.11 1.36
N GLU A 133 -7.41 -15.48 0.56
CA GLU A 133 -7.34 -15.54 -0.90
C GLU A 133 -5.90 -15.76 -1.33
N ASP A 134 -5.69 -16.65 -2.30
CA ASP A 134 -4.38 -16.84 -2.92
C ASP A 134 -3.95 -15.52 -3.61
N GLY A 135 -2.79 -14.99 -3.22
CA GLY A 135 -2.26 -13.71 -3.66
C GLY A 135 -2.31 -12.63 -2.59
N ILE A 136 -3.17 -12.79 -1.57
CA ILE A 136 -3.23 -11.94 -0.37
C ILE A 136 -2.66 -12.68 0.84
N LEU A 137 -3.21 -13.85 1.15
CA LEU A 137 -2.71 -14.74 2.20
C LEU A 137 -2.91 -16.20 1.74
N PRO A 138 -1.88 -16.86 1.19
CA PRO A 138 -0.49 -16.40 1.10
C PRO A 138 -0.29 -15.25 0.10
N HIS A 139 0.62 -14.34 0.41
CA HIS A 139 1.01 -13.24 -0.46
C HIS A 139 1.68 -13.77 -1.74
N PHE A 140 1.36 -13.18 -2.90
CA PHE A 140 1.78 -13.70 -4.22
C PHE A 140 3.30 -13.93 -4.36
N LYS A 141 4.13 -13.13 -3.68
CA LYS A 141 5.61 -13.24 -3.70
C LYS A 141 6.12 -14.57 -3.16
N SER A 142 5.36 -15.22 -2.29
CA SER A 142 5.74 -16.50 -1.67
C SER A 142 5.54 -17.71 -2.59
N PHE A 143 4.90 -17.56 -3.75
CA PHE A 143 4.43 -18.69 -4.54
C PHE A 143 5.55 -19.51 -5.16
N ASP A 144 6.66 -18.86 -5.52
CA ASP A 144 7.79 -19.48 -6.20
C ASP A 144 8.87 -19.99 -5.22
N ASP A 145 8.74 -19.68 -3.93
CA ASP A 145 9.71 -20.04 -2.88
C ASP A 145 9.03 -20.83 -1.76
N PRO A 146 9.33 -22.15 -1.63
CA PRO A 146 8.78 -22.99 -0.57
C PRO A 146 9.07 -22.48 0.85
N ALA A 147 10.23 -21.85 1.09
CA ALA A 147 10.57 -21.32 2.41
C ALA A 147 9.71 -20.11 2.78
N GLN A 148 9.45 -19.22 1.81
CA GLN A 148 8.53 -18.09 1.99
C GLN A 148 7.08 -18.55 2.14
N MET A 149 6.68 -19.60 1.42
CA MET A 149 5.35 -20.21 1.58
C MET A 149 5.13 -20.74 3.01
N GLU A 150 6.14 -21.39 3.58
CA GLU A 150 6.09 -21.85 4.96
C GLU A 150 6.08 -20.70 5.98
N GLU A 151 6.71 -19.56 5.66
CA GLU A 151 6.60 -18.35 6.49
C GLU A 151 5.18 -17.76 6.48
N GLU A 152 4.56 -17.65 5.29
CA GLU A 152 3.16 -17.21 5.18
C GLU A 152 2.20 -18.18 5.89
N ARG A 153 2.50 -19.49 5.86
CA ARG A 153 1.76 -20.51 6.61
C ARG A 153 1.89 -20.29 8.12
N ARG A 154 3.11 -20.00 8.61
CA ARG A 154 3.35 -19.64 10.02
C ARG A 154 2.59 -18.37 10.39
N LEU A 155 2.57 -17.35 9.53
CA LEU A 155 1.83 -16.12 9.75
C LEU A 155 0.31 -16.37 9.88
N CYS A 156 -0.25 -17.19 8.99
CA CYS A 156 -1.65 -17.62 9.08
C CYS A 156 -1.92 -18.39 10.38
N TYR A 157 -1.03 -19.29 10.78
CA TYR A 157 -1.13 -20.04 12.04
C TYR A 157 -1.12 -19.12 13.26
N VAL A 158 -0.22 -18.12 13.29
CA VAL A 158 -0.17 -17.11 14.36
C VAL A 158 -1.52 -16.39 14.44
N GLY A 159 -2.06 -15.93 13.31
CA GLY A 159 -3.38 -15.29 13.24
C GLY A 159 -4.51 -16.15 13.82
N VAL A 160 -4.60 -17.41 13.41
CA VAL A 160 -5.64 -18.34 13.88
C VAL A 160 -5.53 -18.57 15.39
N THR A 161 -4.31 -18.69 15.92
CA THR A 161 -4.08 -18.90 17.36
C THR A 161 -4.26 -17.66 18.22
N ARG A 162 -4.55 -16.48 17.64
CA ARG A 162 -4.91 -15.29 18.44
C ARG A 162 -6.34 -15.37 18.97
N ALA A 163 -7.17 -16.27 18.43
CA ALA A 163 -8.56 -16.43 18.84
C ALA A 163 -8.68 -17.33 20.08
N LYS A 164 -9.34 -16.83 21.14
CA LYS A 164 -9.64 -17.62 22.35
C LYS A 164 -10.90 -18.48 22.20
N GLN A 165 -11.92 -17.98 21.48
CA GLN A 165 -13.23 -18.65 21.38
C GLN A 165 -13.64 -18.91 19.94
N ARG A 166 -13.58 -17.90 19.06
CA ARG A 166 -14.06 -18.01 17.68
C ARG A 166 -13.08 -17.38 16.70
N VAL A 167 -12.81 -18.09 15.62
CA VAL A 167 -12.09 -17.56 14.46
C VAL A 167 -12.98 -17.63 13.22
N TYR A 168 -13.11 -16.51 12.53
CA TYR A 168 -13.83 -16.41 11.27
C TYR A 168 -12.83 -16.18 10.14
N LEU A 169 -12.78 -17.11 9.19
CA LEU A 169 -11.93 -17.04 8.01
C LEU A 169 -12.76 -16.55 6.82
N VAL A 170 -12.46 -15.35 6.33
CA VAL A 170 -13.31 -14.65 5.36
C VAL A 170 -12.53 -14.41 4.07
N ARG A 171 -13.19 -14.70 2.94
CA ARG A 171 -12.67 -14.37 1.60
C ARG A 171 -13.72 -13.68 0.73
N ALA A 172 -13.24 -12.90 -0.22
CA ALA A 172 -14.05 -12.34 -1.29
C ALA A 172 -13.99 -13.22 -2.53
N PHE A 173 -15.12 -13.32 -3.25
CA PHE A 173 -15.16 -13.95 -4.57
C PHE A 173 -14.52 -13.04 -5.64
N ARG A 174 -14.83 -11.74 -5.58
CA ARG A 174 -14.19 -10.69 -6.37
C ARG A 174 -13.69 -9.60 -5.46
N ARG A 175 -12.49 -9.10 -5.74
CA ARG A 175 -11.90 -7.99 -5.00
C ARG A 175 -11.43 -6.93 -6.00
N SER A 176 -11.80 -5.68 -5.73
CA SER A 176 -11.21 -4.53 -6.40
C SER A 176 -9.97 -4.12 -5.63
N LEU A 177 -8.80 -4.20 -6.27
CA LEU A 177 -7.54 -3.75 -5.71
C LEU A 177 -6.84 -2.89 -6.76
N MET A 178 -6.39 -1.69 -6.37
CA MET A 178 -5.66 -0.75 -7.23
C MET A 178 -6.33 -0.50 -8.60
N GLY A 179 -7.65 -0.33 -8.61
CA GLY A 179 -8.43 -0.04 -9.82
C GLY A 179 -8.73 -1.25 -10.72
N SER A 180 -8.29 -2.45 -10.35
CA SER A 180 -8.58 -3.70 -11.07
C SER A 180 -9.47 -4.62 -10.22
N SER A 181 -10.56 -5.13 -10.79
CA SER A 181 -11.42 -6.11 -10.13
C SER A 181 -11.12 -7.51 -10.67
N THR A 182 -10.48 -8.34 -9.86
CA THR A 182 -10.14 -9.71 -10.25
C THR A 182 -10.94 -10.73 -9.43
N VAL A 183 -11.16 -11.92 -10.02
CA VAL A 183 -11.71 -13.05 -9.28
C VAL A 183 -10.57 -13.66 -8.47
N SER A 184 -10.71 -13.62 -7.16
CA SER A 184 -9.72 -14.17 -6.24
C SER A 184 -9.93 -15.67 -6.09
N ARG A 185 -8.85 -16.47 -6.07
CA ARG A 185 -8.94 -17.88 -5.68
C ARG A 185 -8.98 -17.99 -4.15
N PRO A 186 -9.68 -18.98 -3.57
CA PRO A 186 -9.55 -19.26 -2.15
C PRO A 186 -8.09 -19.47 -1.77
N SER A 187 -7.71 -19.03 -0.57
CA SER A 187 -6.39 -19.35 -0.01
C SER A 187 -6.21 -20.86 0.08
N ARG A 188 -5.05 -21.34 -0.38
CA ARG A 188 -4.66 -22.75 -0.20
C ARG A 188 -4.64 -23.19 1.26
N PHE A 189 -4.39 -22.27 2.21
CA PHE A 189 -4.37 -22.58 3.64
C PHE A 189 -5.73 -23.04 4.19
N LEU A 190 -6.82 -22.71 3.50
CA LEU A 190 -8.15 -23.23 3.86
C LEU A 190 -8.26 -24.74 3.66
N ASN A 191 -7.54 -25.31 2.69
CA ASN A 191 -7.55 -26.75 2.41
C ASN A 191 -6.75 -27.56 3.45
N ASP A 192 -5.85 -26.89 4.17
CA ASP A 192 -5.04 -27.53 5.21
C ASP A 192 -5.82 -27.71 6.52
N ILE A 193 -6.97 -27.04 6.66
CA ILE A 193 -7.83 -27.16 7.83
C ILE A 193 -8.76 -28.36 7.63
N PRO A 194 -8.75 -29.35 8.55
CA PRO A 194 -9.63 -30.51 8.47
C PRO A 194 -11.11 -30.09 8.31
N PRO A 195 -11.85 -30.62 7.31
CA PRO A 195 -13.21 -30.15 7.01
C PRO A 195 -14.20 -30.26 8.18
N HIS A 196 -14.00 -31.23 9.08
CA HIS A 196 -14.85 -31.43 10.26
C HIS A 196 -14.69 -30.33 11.32
N LEU A 197 -13.64 -29.48 11.22
CA LEU A 197 -13.42 -28.33 12.10
C LEU A 197 -14.04 -27.04 11.53
N ILE A 198 -14.55 -27.06 10.29
CA ILE A 198 -15.09 -25.88 9.62
C ILE A 198 -16.61 -25.95 9.60
N GLN A 199 -17.25 -24.97 10.23
CA GLN A 199 -18.68 -24.73 10.06
C GLN A 199 -18.91 -23.77 8.89
N GLY A 200 -19.76 -24.15 7.93
CA GLY A 200 -20.03 -23.37 6.72
C GLY A 200 -19.11 -23.64 5.52
N GLY A 201 -18.27 -24.68 5.60
CA GLY A 201 -17.25 -25.03 4.60
C GLY A 201 -17.75 -25.63 3.27
N GLY A 202 -19.05 -25.91 3.14
CA GLY A 202 -19.63 -26.50 1.92
C GLY A 202 -19.59 -25.60 0.66
N LEU A 203 -19.13 -24.35 0.79
CA LEU A 203 -19.07 -23.36 -0.28
C LEU A 203 -17.71 -23.29 -1.00
N TRP A 204 -16.66 -23.93 -0.48
CA TRP A 204 -15.31 -23.84 -1.06
C TRP A 204 -14.75 -25.17 -1.56
N SER A 205 -15.43 -26.30 -1.28
CA SER A 205 -15.04 -27.62 -1.78
C SER A 205 -15.30 -27.71 -3.30
N GLY A 206 -14.30 -27.29 -4.08
CA GLY A 206 -14.18 -27.58 -5.50
C GLY A 206 -15.04 -26.73 -6.43
N GLU A 207 -14.50 -26.51 -7.63
CA GLU A 207 -15.18 -25.94 -8.81
C GLU A 207 -16.39 -26.80 -9.29
N GLU A 208 -16.71 -27.90 -8.59
CA GLU A 208 -17.75 -28.87 -8.95
C GLU A 208 -19.05 -28.76 -8.13
N SER A 209 -19.11 -27.94 -7.06
CA SER A 209 -20.38 -27.73 -6.37
C SER A 209 -21.37 -26.99 -7.28
N GLN A 210 -22.58 -27.53 -7.42
CA GLN A 210 -23.67 -26.89 -8.16
C GLN A 210 -23.98 -25.49 -7.59
N ILE A 211 -23.66 -25.25 -6.32
CA ILE A 211 -23.78 -23.96 -5.63
C ILE A 211 -22.70 -22.98 -6.14
N THR A 212 -21.48 -23.43 -6.41
CA THR A 212 -20.43 -22.62 -7.05
C THR A 212 -20.85 -22.21 -8.45
N ARG A 213 -21.38 -23.13 -9.28
CA ARG A 213 -21.98 -22.75 -10.57
C ARG A 213 -23.16 -21.79 -10.41
N ALA A 214 -24.04 -22.00 -9.43
CA ALA A 214 -25.18 -21.14 -9.18
C ALA A 214 -24.76 -19.72 -8.75
N ILE A 215 -23.78 -19.57 -7.85
CA ILE A 215 -23.25 -18.28 -7.38
C ILE A 215 -22.50 -17.56 -8.51
N TYR A 216 -21.72 -18.29 -9.31
CA TYR A 216 -21.08 -17.74 -10.51
C TYR A 216 -22.10 -17.41 -11.62
N SER A 217 -23.25 -18.10 -11.66
CA SER A 217 -24.34 -17.84 -12.61
C SER A 217 -25.29 -16.71 -12.19
N TRP A 218 -25.53 -16.53 -10.89
CA TRP A 218 -26.35 -15.45 -10.32
C TRP A 218 -25.66 -14.10 -10.42
N ASN A 219 -24.32 -14.07 -10.48
CA ASN A 219 -23.54 -12.88 -10.80
C ASN A 219 -23.17 -12.75 -12.29
N LYS A 220 -23.97 -13.33 -13.19
CA LYS A 220 -24.31 -12.60 -14.41
C LYS A 220 -25.19 -11.39 -14.04
N ALA A 221 -24.63 -10.42 -13.31
CA ALA A 221 -24.85 -9.06 -13.79
C ALA A 221 -24.48 -9.13 -15.27
N PRO A 222 -25.29 -8.60 -16.21
CA PRO A 222 -24.83 -8.51 -17.57
C PRO A 222 -23.46 -7.88 -17.45
N ALA A 223 -22.40 -8.60 -17.90
CA ALA A 223 -21.19 -7.90 -18.27
C ALA A 223 -21.72 -6.70 -19.04
N PRO A 224 -21.38 -5.45 -18.68
CA PRO A 224 -21.81 -4.32 -19.47
C PRO A 224 -21.55 -4.77 -20.89
N SER A 225 -22.61 -4.86 -21.69
CA SER A 225 -22.50 -5.28 -23.06
C SER A 225 -21.81 -4.13 -23.76
N LEU A 226 -20.51 -4.00 -23.48
CA LEU A 226 -19.56 -3.29 -24.27
C LEU A 226 -19.52 -4.13 -25.52
N ASN A 227 -20.28 -3.64 -26.49
CA ASN A 227 -20.23 -3.99 -27.89
C ASN A 227 -18.80 -3.89 -28.44
N ASN A 228 -17.86 -4.68 -27.92
CA ASN A 228 -16.55 -4.85 -28.52
C ASN A 228 -16.44 -6.28 -29.03
N ASN A 229 -17.29 -6.56 -30.01
CA ASN A 229 -17.10 -7.58 -31.04
C ASN A 229 -15.89 -7.24 -31.94
N VAL A 230 -14.83 -6.64 -31.39
CA VAL A 230 -13.64 -6.29 -32.13
C VAL A 230 -12.78 -7.54 -32.20
N ALA A 231 -13.01 -8.35 -33.23
CA ALA A 231 -12.14 -9.47 -33.57
C ALA A 231 -10.77 -8.94 -34.02
N LEU A 232 -9.86 -8.75 -33.05
CA LEU A 232 -8.48 -8.35 -33.31
C LEU A 232 -7.62 -9.56 -33.71
N LYS A 233 -6.79 -9.37 -34.73
CA LYS A 233 -5.77 -10.30 -35.19
C LYS A 233 -4.39 -9.63 -35.15
N ALA A 234 -3.34 -10.44 -35.13
CA ALA A 234 -1.98 -9.93 -35.34
C ALA A 234 -1.91 -9.14 -36.66
N GLY A 235 -1.32 -7.96 -36.62
CA GLY A 235 -1.24 -6.99 -37.72
C GLY A 235 -2.32 -5.91 -37.71
N ASP A 236 -3.36 -6.00 -36.88
CA ASP A 236 -4.40 -4.97 -36.81
C ASP A 236 -3.86 -3.67 -36.18
N HIS A 237 -4.24 -2.53 -36.76
CA HIS A 237 -4.01 -1.21 -36.17
C HIS A 237 -5.07 -0.91 -35.12
N VAL A 238 -4.62 -0.43 -33.96
CA VAL A 238 -5.49 -0.13 -32.82
C VAL A 238 -5.12 1.20 -32.19
N ARG A 239 -6.11 1.86 -31.58
CA ARG A 239 -5.93 3.07 -30.79
C ARG A 239 -6.33 2.80 -29.34
N HIS A 240 -5.49 3.25 -28.41
CA HIS A 240 -5.74 3.24 -26.97
C HIS A 240 -5.78 4.68 -26.45
N ALA A 241 -6.78 5.02 -25.61
CA ALA A 241 -6.97 6.38 -25.10
C ALA A 241 -5.72 6.96 -24.41
N GLN A 242 -4.96 6.13 -23.70
CA GLN A 242 -3.75 6.54 -22.97
C GLN A 242 -2.44 6.33 -23.75
N PHE A 243 -2.38 5.32 -24.63
CA PHE A 243 -1.11 4.88 -25.24
C PHE A 243 -1.01 5.24 -26.73
N GLY A 244 -2.05 5.87 -27.28
CA GLY A 244 -2.09 6.31 -28.67
C GLY A 244 -2.25 5.13 -29.64
N ASN A 245 -1.69 5.29 -30.83
CA ASN A 245 -1.81 4.31 -31.90
C ASN A 245 -0.79 3.17 -31.72
N GLY A 246 -1.20 1.95 -32.04
CA GLY A 246 -0.35 0.77 -31.96
C GLY A 246 -0.76 -0.31 -32.95
N VAL A 247 0.11 -1.32 -33.06
CA VAL A 247 -0.10 -2.48 -33.93
C VAL A 247 -0.13 -3.73 -33.06
N VAL A 248 -1.14 -4.58 -33.28
CA VAL A 248 -1.24 -5.86 -32.59
C VAL A 248 -0.15 -6.80 -33.09
N VAL A 249 0.74 -7.21 -32.20
CA VAL A 249 1.84 -8.15 -32.47
C VAL A 249 1.36 -9.60 -32.36
N SER A 250 0.57 -9.93 -31.35
CA SER A 250 0.01 -11.28 -31.20
C SER A 250 -1.26 -11.29 -30.34
N CYS A 251 -2.11 -12.29 -30.58
CA CYS A 251 -3.30 -12.58 -29.76
C CYS A 251 -3.23 -14.03 -29.28
N LYS A 252 -3.29 -14.26 -27.97
CA LYS A 252 -3.34 -15.60 -27.36
C LYS A 252 -4.65 -15.76 -26.57
N PRO A 253 -5.43 -16.83 -26.79
CA PRO A 253 -6.63 -17.09 -25.98
C PRO A 253 -6.21 -17.48 -24.55
N VAL A 254 -6.86 -16.89 -23.55
CA VAL A 254 -6.64 -17.18 -22.13
C VAL A 254 -8.00 -17.35 -21.45
N ARG A 255 -8.37 -18.61 -21.17
CA ARG A 255 -9.65 -19.02 -20.55
C ARG A 255 -10.88 -18.38 -21.22
N ASP A 256 -11.36 -17.26 -20.70
CA ASP A 256 -12.57 -16.54 -21.14
C ASP A 256 -12.28 -15.20 -21.85
N ASP A 257 -11.01 -14.89 -22.13
CA ASP A 257 -10.58 -13.65 -22.80
C ASP A 257 -9.42 -13.88 -23.79
N LYS A 258 -8.94 -12.82 -24.43
CA LYS A 258 -7.74 -12.83 -25.28
C LYS A 258 -6.67 -11.91 -24.69
N GLU A 259 -5.50 -12.46 -24.46
CA GLU A 259 -4.28 -11.69 -24.23
C GLU A 259 -3.79 -11.13 -25.58
N VAL A 260 -3.63 -9.82 -25.67
CA VAL A 260 -3.21 -9.09 -26.87
C VAL A 260 -1.92 -8.34 -26.56
N LEU A 261 -0.92 -8.55 -27.39
CA LEU A 261 0.36 -7.86 -27.31
C LEU A 261 0.35 -6.74 -28.36
N VAL A 262 0.49 -5.48 -27.95
CA VAL A 262 0.39 -4.30 -28.83
C VAL A 262 1.68 -3.48 -28.77
N ALA A 263 2.24 -3.15 -29.93
CA ALA A 263 3.38 -2.25 -30.07
C ALA A 263 2.88 -0.83 -30.35
N PHE A 264 3.08 0.10 -29.42
CA PHE A 264 2.61 1.48 -29.54
C PHE A 264 3.68 2.41 -30.12
N THR A 265 3.29 3.34 -30.99
CA THR A 265 4.22 4.22 -31.73
C THR A 265 4.67 5.46 -30.95
N SER A 266 3.97 5.82 -29.88
CA SER A 266 4.25 7.01 -29.04
C SER A 266 5.40 6.83 -28.04
N GLY A 267 6.38 5.95 -28.32
CA GLY A 267 7.52 5.68 -27.42
C GLY A 267 7.23 4.81 -26.20
N VAL A 268 5.99 4.30 -26.06
CA VAL A 268 5.52 3.46 -24.94
C VAL A 268 6.05 2.01 -25.03
N GLY A 269 6.50 1.60 -26.22
CA GLY A 269 7.00 0.25 -26.47
C GLY A 269 5.88 -0.78 -26.56
N VAL A 270 6.23 -2.05 -26.30
CA VAL A 270 5.30 -3.18 -26.41
C VAL A 270 4.60 -3.42 -25.08
N LYS A 271 3.27 -3.48 -25.09
CA LYS A 271 2.45 -3.75 -23.91
C LYS A 271 1.59 -4.99 -24.11
N LYS A 272 1.48 -5.79 -23.05
CA LYS A 272 0.61 -6.97 -22.96
C LYS A 272 -0.67 -6.57 -22.24
N LEU A 273 -1.82 -6.76 -22.87
CA LEU A 273 -3.12 -6.32 -22.40
C LEU A 273 -4.15 -7.45 -22.52
N LEU A 274 -5.18 -7.45 -21.67
CA LEU A 274 -6.35 -8.32 -21.83
C LEU A 274 -7.42 -7.59 -22.63
N LEU A 275 -7.92 -8.19 -23.70
CA LEU A 275 -8.81 -7.55 -24.68
C LEU A 275 -10.06 -6.95 -24.04
N SER A 276 -10.63 -7.62 -23.05
CA SER A 276 -11.82 -7.15 -22.33
C SER A 276 -11.61 -5.87 -21.52
N PHE A 277 -10.36 -5.54 -21.17
CA PHE A 277 -10.00 -4.35 -20.36
C PHE A 277 -9.19 -3.31 -21.12
N ALA A 278 -8.69 -3.67 -22.31
CA ALA A 278 -7.80 -2.82 -23.08
C ALA A 278 -8.52 -1.66 -23.78
N ASN A 279 -9.86 -1.66 -23.88
CA ASN A 279 -10.64 -0.62 -24.57
C ASN A 279 -10.02 -0.17 -25.91
N LEU A 280 -9.53 -1.14 -26.69
CA LEU A 280 -8.84 -0.89 -27.96
C LEU A 280 -9.88 -0.62 -29.05
N GLU A 281 -9.72 0.49 -29.74
CA GLU A 281 -10.50 0.81 -30.93
C GLU A 281 -9.71 0.34 -32.16
N LYS A 282 -10.28 -0.55 -32.97
CA LYS A 282 -9.66 -0.93 -34.24
C LYS A 282 -9.71 0.24 -35.22
N THR A 283 -8.55 0.69 -35.65
CA THR A 283 -8.42 1.68 -36.73
C THR A 283 -8.18 0.94 -38.04
N LYS A 284 -8.62 1.53 -39.16
CA LYS A 284 -8.32 0.98 -40.49
C LYS A 284 -6.83 1.06 -40.79
#